data_AF-A0A7G5MQ06-F1
#
_entry.id   AF-A0A7G5MQ06-F1
#
_cell.length_a   1.000
_cell.length_b   1.000
_cell.length_c   1.000
_cell.angle_alpha   90.00
_cell.angle_beta   90.00
_cell.angle_gamma   90.00
#
_symmetry.space_group_name_H-M   'P 1'
#
loop_
_entity.id
_entity.type
_entity.pdbx_description
1 polymer ?
#
loop_
_entity_poly.entity_id
_entity_poly.type
_entity_poly.pdbx_seq_one_letter_code
_entity_poly.pdbx_strand_id
1 'polypeptide(L)'
;MKKHWYDYLWIVSLVYFLLGFFNILFAWLGLLCFFIPLIISVVSGTKRYCSHYCGRGQLLSLFGGRFGLSRKKDIPNWMKSKTFRYGFLTFFFAMFFLMLWNTYLVFVGAQDLKQAVTLLWTFKLPWNWAYHGTIFHPSVAQFAFGFYSVMLTSTILGLITMVLFKPRSWCVYCPMGTMTQLICKVKSGKE
;
A
#
# COMPACT_ATOMS: atom_id res chain seq x y z
N MET A 1 21.52 19.22 -9.80
CA MET A 1 21.41 17.78 -9.45
C MET A 1 20.65 17.07 -10.57
N LYS A 2 21.27 16.08 -11.24
CA LYS A 2 20.61 15.29 -12.30
C LYS A 2 19.51 14.44 -11.64
N LYS A 3 18.25 14.67 -12.01
CA LYS A 3 17.12 13.84 -11.56
C LYS A 3 17.22 12.48 -12.24
N HIS A 4 17.23 11.41 -11.47
CA HIS A 4 17.29 10.06 -12.03
C HIS A 4 15.88 9.63 -12.45
N TRP A 5 15.74 8.75 -13.45
CA TRP A 5 14.44 8.24 -13.91
C TRP A 5 13.55 7.70 -12.77
N TYR A 6 14.18 7.09 -11.76
CA TYR A 6 13.49 6.56 -10.59
C TYR A 6 12.91 7.63 -9.65
N ASP A 7 13.35 8.90 -9.73
CA ASP A 7 12.80 10.02 -8.95
C ASP A 7 11.39 10.43 -9.41
N TYR A 8 10.86 9.81 -10.47
CA TYR A 8 9.53 10.06 -11.02
C TYR A 8 8.51 8.94 -10.69
N LEU A 9 8.90 7.88 -9.96
CA LEU A 9 7.99 6.78 -9.59
C LEU A 9 6.84 7.21 -8.67
N TRP A 10 6.98 8.36 -8.00
CA TRP A 10 5.88 8.99 -7.27
C TRP A 10 4.74 9.46 -8.19
N ILE A 11 5.05 9.91 -9.42
CA ILE A 11 4.04 10.33 -10.41
C ILE A 11 3.24 9.12 -10.85
N VAL A 12 3.91 8.01 -11.17
CA VAL A 12 3.24 6.74 -11.48
C VAL A 12 2.34 6.32 -10.33
N SER A 13 2.81 6.51 -9.09
CA SER A 13 2.03 6.16 -7.91
C SER A 13 0.77 6.99 -7.73
N LEU A 14 0.87 8.28 -7.98
CA LEU A 14 -0.25 9.21 -7.89
C LEU A 14 -1.24 8.99 -9.04
N VAL A 15 -0.73 8.77 -10.25
CA VAL A 15 -1.54 8.53 -11.46
C VAL A 15 -2.38 7.26 -11.32
N TYR A 16 -1.83 6.12 -10.88
CA TYR A 16 -2.66 4.93 -10.69
C TYR A 16 -3.70 5.09 -9.58
N PHE A 17 -3.39 5.86 -8.52
CA PHE A 17 -4.34 6.13 -7.44
C PHE A 17 -5.51 6.97 -7.95
N LEU A 18 -5.22 8.03 -8.70
CA LEU A 18 -6.26 8.85 -9.35
C LEU A 18 -7.07 8.01 -10.35
N LEU A 19 -6.41 7.22 -11.19
CA LEU A 19 -7.08 6.31 -12.13
C LEU A 19 -7.99 5.31 -11.39
N GLY A 20 -7.55 4.75 -10.26
CA GLY A 20 -8.35 3.85 -9.43
C GLY A 20 -9.58 4.52 -8.79
N PHE A 21 -9.52 5.83 -8.56
CA PHE A 21 -10.66 6.63 -8.08
C PHE A 21 -11.73 6.81 -9.15
N PHE A 22 -11.32 7.01 -10.41
CA PHE A 22 -12.24 7.12 -11.55
C PHE A 22 -12.74 5.75 -12.03
N ASN A 23 -11.86 4.75 -12.14
CA ASN A 23 -12.20 3.41 -12.58
C ASN A 23 -11.45 2.37 -11.73
N ILE A 24 -12.22 1.60 -10.96
CA ILE A 24 -11.69 0.68 -9.97
C ILE A 24 -10.81 -0.42 -10.58
N LEU A 25 -11.01 -0.79 -11.85
CA LEU A 25 -10.21 -1.83 -12.51
C LEU A 25 -8.72 -1.47 -12.59
N PHE A 26 -8.37 -0.18 -12.61
CA PHE A 26 -6.96 0.23 -12.60
C PHE A 26 -6.25 -0.08 -11.27
N ALA A 27 -6.98 -0.45 -10.21
CA ALA A 27 -6.37 -0.92 -8.97
C ALA A 27 -5.47 -2.15 -9.19
N TRP A 28 -5.73 -2.96 -10.23
CA TRP A 28 -4.87 -4.08 -10.62
C TRP A 28 -3.45 -3.65 -11.01
N LEU A 29 -3.26 -2.44 -11.54
CA LEU A 29 -1.91 -1.91 -11.80
C LEU A 29 -1.12 -1.67 -10.49
N GLY A 30 -1.82 -1.35 -9.40
CA GLY A 30 -1.21 -1.21 -8.07
C GLY A 30 -0.62 -2.52 -7.53
N LEU A 31 -1.06 -3.66 -8.06
CA LEU A 31 -0.55 -4.99 -7.72
C LEU A 31 0.93 -5.12 -8.14
N LEU A 32 1.33 -4.51 -9.25
CA LEU A 32 2.74 -4.45 -9.67
C LEU A 32 3.60 -3.78 -8.59
N CYS A 33 3.14 -2.67 -8.02
CA CYS A 33 3.85 -1.96 -6.94
C CYS A 33 3.95 -2.79 -5.65
N PHE A 34 3.06 -3.76 -5.44
CA PHE A 34 3.08 -4.68 -4.32
C PHE A 34 4.06 -5.84 -4.55
N PHE A 35 4.08 -6.43 -5.74
CA PHE A 35 4.91 -7.61 -6.05
C PHE A 35 6.37 -7.28 -6.38
N ILE A 36 6.64 -6.17 -7.07
CA ILE A 36 8.02 -5.76 -7.42
C ILE A 36 8.96 -5.70 -6.20
N PRO A 37 8.62 -5.06 -5.05
CA PRO A 37 9.50 -5.06 -3.88
C PRO A 37 9.77 -6.47 -3.34
N LEU A 38 8.77 -7.34 -3.34
CA LEU A 38 8.89 -8.71 -2.84
C LEU A 38 9.82 -9.52 -3.75
N ILE A 39 9.61 -9.47 -5.06
CA ILE A 39 10.46 -10.16 -6.05
C ILE A 39 11.91 -9.70 -5.92
N ILE A 40 12.16 -8.38 -5.86
CA ILE A 40 13.52 -7.84 -5.72
C ILE A 40 14.14 -8.27 -4.38
N SER A 41 13.37 -8.30 -3.30
CA SER A 41 13.90 -8.76 -2.00
C SER A 41 14.25 -10.24 -1.99
N VAL A 42 13.50 -11.09 -2.71
CA VAL A 42 13.77 -12.52 -2.85
C VAL A 42 15.00 -12.75 -3.73
N VAL A 43 15.05 -12.12 -4.91
CA VAL A 43 16.12 -12.31 -5.91
C VAL A 43 17.42 -11.66 -5.44
N SER A 44 17.39 -10.38 -5.07
CA SER A 44 18.60 -9.63 -4.74
C SER A 44 18.97 -9.66 -3.26
N GLY A 45 18.08 -10.10 -2.36
CA GLY A 45 18.36 -10.10 -0.91
C GLY A 45 18.53 -8.70 -0.31
N THR A 46 18.17 -7.63 -1.02
CA THR A 46 18.38 -6.25 -0.58
C THR A 46 17.07 -5.47 -0.45
N LYS A 47 17.06 -4.50 0.48
CA LYS A 47 15.93 -3.58 0.70
C LYS A 47 15.95 -2.36 -0.24
N ARG A 48 16.69 -2.43 -1.37
CA ARG A 48 16.95 -1.28 -2.25
C ARG A 48 15.66 -0.68 -2.81
N TYR A 49 14.65 -1.51 -3.07
CA TYR A 49 13.35 -1.03 -3.53
C TYR A 49 12.65 -0.17 -2.48
N CYS A 50 12.53 -0.64 -1.24
CA CYS A 50 11.87 0.10 -0.17
C CYS A 50 12.64 1.38 0.23
N SER A 51 13.97 1.41 0.08
CA SER A 51 14.78 2.58 0.45
C SER A 51 14.85 3.67 -0.62
N HIS A 52 14.92 3.29 -1.91
CA HIS A 52 15.14 4.22 -3.03
C HIS A 52 14.03 4.27 -4.08
N TYR A 53 13.38 3.14 -4.38
CA TYR A 53 12.44 3.03 -5.51
C TYR A 53 10.96 3.05 -5.13
N CYS A 54 10.63 3.02 -3.84
CA CYS A 54 9.24 3.03 -3.41
C CYS A 54 8.57 4.37 -3.78
N GLY A 55 7.76 4.38 -4.84
CA GLY A 55 7.08 5.58 -5.34
C GLY A 55 6.20 6.28 -4.29
N ARG A 56 5.60 5.51 -3.37
CA ARG A 56 4.87 6.06 -2.22
C ARG A 56 5.78 6.66 -1.15
N GLY A 57 6.93 6.05 -0.87
CA GLY A 57 7.94 6.64 0.03
C GLY A 57 8.49 7.95 -0.53
N GLN A 58 8.64 8.04 -1.85
CA GLN A 58 9.00 9.26 -2.56
C GLN A 58 7.87 10.30 -2.49
N LEU A 59 6.60 9.91 -2.66
CA LEU A 59 5.44 10.80 -2.46
C LEU A 59 5.49 11.45 -1.07
N LEU A 60 5.58 10.66 0.00
CA LEU A 60 5.62 11.18 1.37
C LEU A 60 6.85 12.06 1.63
N SER A 61 7.99 11.72 1.02
CA SER A 61 9.22 12.53 1.09
C SER A 61 9.09 13.86 0.36
N LEU A 62 8.40 13.89 -0.78
CA LEU A 62 8.16 15.09 -1.57
C LEU A 62 7.16 16.02 -0.87
N PHE A 63 6.02 15.47 -0.42
CA PHE A 63 5.02 16.21 0.36
C PHE A 63 5.60 16.73 1.68
N GLY A 64 6.40 15.94 2.39
CA GLY A 64 6.87 16.34 3.72
C GLY A 64 8.15 17.17 3.70
N GLY A 65 8.94 17.05 2.62
CA GLY A 65 10.13 17.85 2.40
C GLY A 65 9.81 19.16 1.69
N ARG A 66 9.30 19.07 0.45
CA ARG A 66 9.16 20.23 -0.45
C ARG A 66 7.94 21.09 -0.13
N PHE A 67 6.82 20.48 0.26
CA PHE A 67 5.62 21.22 0.69
C PHE A 67 5.63 21.58 2.19
N GLY A 68 6.64 21.15 2.95
CA GLY A 68 6.80 21.54 4.36
C GLY A 68 5.70 21.03 5.31
N LEU A 69 4.80 20.16 4.85
CA LEU A 69 3.63 19.66 5.58
C LEU A 69 3.97 18.74 6.77
N SER A 70 5.24 18.52 7.08
CA SER A 70 5.71 17.61 8.13
C SER A 70 6.26 18.40 9.32
N ARG A 71 5.83 18.04 10.54
CA ARG A 71 6.38 18.59 11.80
C ARG A 71 7.82 18.16 12.09
N LYS A 72 8.43 17.31 11.23
CA LYS A 72 9.80 16.76 11.33
C LYS A 72 10.15 16.11 12.69
N LYS A 73 9.15 15.88 13.54
CA LYS A 73 9.28 15.28 14.86
C LYS A 73 9.64 13.80 14.73
N ASP A 74 10.55 13.34 15.57
CA ASP A 74 10.90 11.93 15.63
C ASP A 74 9.73 11.04 16.05
N ILE A 75 9.68 9.86 15.46
CA ILE A 75 8.65 8.86 15.73
C ILE A 75 8.87 8.29 17.13
N PRO A 76 7.82 8.11 17.95
CA PRO A 76 7.93 7.50 19.27
C PRO A 76 8.54 6.09 19.20
N ASN A 77 9.32 5.75 20.22
CA ASN A 77 10.06 4.48 20.27
C ASN A 77 9.14 3.25 20.23
N TRP A 78 7.91 3.35 20.73
CA TRP A 78 6.93 2.27 20.67
C TRP A 78 6.56 1.90 19.23
N MET A 79 6.38 2.86 18.32
CA MET A 79 6.12 2.59 16.90
C MET A 79 7.32 1.99 16.17
N LYS A 80 8.54 2.20 16.69
CA LYS A 80 9.76 1.57 16.17
C LYS A 80 9.94 0.14 16.68
N SER A 81 9.23 -0.26 17.75
CA SER A 81 9.37 -1.56 18.39
C SER A 81 9.04 -2.72 17.47
N LYS A 82 9.66 -3.88 17.71
CA LYS A 82 9.37 -5.12 16.95
C LYS A 82 7.91 -5.52 17.13
N THR A 83 7.39 -5.42 18.35
CA THR A 83 6.00 -5.75 18.69
C THR A 83 5.00 -4.96 17.84
N PHE A 84 5.17 -3.63 17.74
CA PHE A 84 4.28 -2.82 16.91
C PHE A 84 4.39 -3.16 15.43
N ARG A 85 5.60 -3.36 14.90
CA ARG A 85 5.79 -3.72 13.49
C ARG A 85 5.16 -5.06 13.13
N TYR A 86 5.31 -6.08 13.97
CA TYR A 86 4.71 -7.39 13.74
C TYR A 86 3.20 -7.37 13.98
N GLY A 87 2.72 -6.65 15.01
CA GLY A 87 1.29 -6.48 15.24
C GLY A 87 0.61 -5.78 14.06
N PHE A 88 1.21 -4.72 13.54
CA PHE A 88 0.70 -4.03 12.36
C PHE A 88 0.77 -4.89 11.09
N LEU A 89 1.83 -5.69 10.94
CA LEU A 89 1.95 -6.64 9.84
C LEU A 89 0.84 -7.71 9.89
N THR A 90 0.58 -8.29 11.06
CA THR A 90 -0.49 -9.28 11.26
C THR A 90 -1.86 -8.67 11.00
N PHE A 91 -2.11 -7.45 11.50
CA PHE A 91 -3.34 -6.70 11.22
C PHE A 91 -3.54 -6.49 9.71
N PHE A 92 -2.49 -6.08 9.01
CA PHE A 92 -2.54 -5.87 7.56
C PHE A 92 -2.78 -7.18 6.80
N PHE A 93 -2.15 -8.28 7.20
CA PHE A 93 -2.38 -9.59 6.61
C PHE A 93 -3.81 -10.08 6.85
N ALA A 94 -4.35 -9.92 8.06
CA ALA A 94 -5.74 -10.25 8.35
C ALA A 94 -6.68 -9.50 7.40
N MET A 95 -6.46 -8.19 7.21
CA MET A 95 -7.24 -7.38 6.27
C MET A 95 -7.11 -7.86 4.81
N PHE A 96 -5.90 -8.24 4.39
CA PHE A 96 -5.65 -8.80 3.06
C PHE A 96 -6.31 -10.17 2.84
N PHE A 97 -6.24 -11.07 3.82
CA PHE A 97 -6.90 -12.38 3.73
C PHE A 97 -8.42 -12.26 3.75
N LEU A 98 -8.97 -11.38 4.58
CA LEU A 98 -10.40 -11.07 4.59
C LEU A 98 -10.87 -10.54 3.24
N MET A 99 -10.08 -9.69 2.59
CA MET A 99 -10.35 -9.24 1.22
C MET A 99 -10.40 -10.41 0.24
N LEU A 100 -9.38 -11.27 0.24
CA LEU A 100 -9.33 -12.45 -0.64
C LEU A 100 -10.51 -13.39 -0.40
N TRP A 101 -10.90 -13.59 0.86
CA TRP A 101 -12.05 -14.39 1.24
C TRP A 101 -13.35 -13.82 0.70
N ASN A 102 -13.57 -12.50 0.82
CA ASN A 102 -14.75 -11.85 0.24
C ASN A 102 -14.77 -11.95 -1.29
N THR A 103 -13.62 -11.78 -1.96
CA THR A 103 -13.50 -12.00 -3.41
C THR A 103 -13.84 -13.45 -3.79
N TYR A 104 -13.40 -14.42 -3.00
CA TYR A 104 -13.70 -15.84 -3.20
C TYR A 104 -15.19 -16.14 -3.01
N LEU A 105 -15.84 -15.57 -1.99
CA LEU A 105 -17.28 -15.71 -1.77
C LEU A 105 -18.11 -15.16 -2.94
N VAL A 106 -17.70 -14.03 -3.53
CA VAL A 106 -18.33 -13.48 -4.75
C VAL A 106 -18.05 -14.38 -5.96
N PHE A 107 -16.90 -15.06 -6.02
CA PHE A 107 -16.60 -16.02 -7.08
C PHE A 107 -17.49 -17.27 -7.01
N VAL A 108 -17.79 -17.76 -5.81
CA VAL A 108 -18.68 -18.91 -5.56
C VAL A 108 -20.16 -18.52 -5.67
N GLY A 109 -20.48 -17.23 -5.85
CA GLY A 109 -21.85 -16.73 -5.96
C GLY A 109 -22.59 -16.62 -4.62
N ALA A 110 -21.87 -16.70 -3.49
CA ALA A 110 -22.45 -16.69 -2.15
C ALA A 110 -22.71 -15.29 -1.57
N GLN A 111 -22.14 -14.22 -2.18
CA GLN A 111 -22.41 -12.82 -1.81
C GLN A 111 -22.54 -11.93 -3.04
N ASP A 112 -23.47 -10.97 -2.96
CA ASP A 112 -23.59 -9.88 -3.93
C ASP A 112 -22.39 -8.93 -3.89
N LEU A 113 -22.14 -8.29 -5.04
CA LEU A 113 -21.04 -7.38 -5.30
C LEU A 113 -21.11 -6.15 -4.37
N LYS A 114 -20.15 -6.03 -3.43
CA LYS A 114 -20.07 -4.87 -2.52
C LYS A 114 -19.27 -3.76 -3.20
N GLN A 115 -19.96 -2.88 -3.92
CA GLN A 115 -19.40 -1.70 -4.59
C GLN A 115 -19.04 -0.56 -3.61
N ALA A 116 -18.38 -0.87 -2.49
CA ALA A 116 -18.01 0.13 -1.48
C ALA A 116 -16.58 -0.09 -0.98
N VAL A 117 -15.75 0.95 -1.11
CA VAL A 117 -14.40 1.00 -0.54
C VAL A 117 -14.51 1.35 0.95
N THR A 118 -14.04 0.45 1.82
CA THR A 118 -14.10 0.58 3.28
C THR A 118 -12.76 1.02 3.88
N LEU A 119 -12.65 2.28 4.28
CA LEU A 119 -11.50 2.77 5.03
C LEU A 119 -11.46 2.13 6.42
N LEU A 120 -10.37 1.40 6.70
CA LEU A 120 -10.10 0.71 7.98
C LEU A 120 -11.31 -0.11 8.46
N TRP A 121 -12.01 -0.76 7.52
CA TRP A 121 -13.21 -1.56 7.78
C TRP A 121 -14.48 -0.81 8.23
N THR A 122 -14.36 0.37 8.85
CA THR A 122 -15.49 1.09 9.48
C THR A 122 -16.06 2.22 8.64
N PHE A 123 -15.25 2.89 7.83
CA PHE A 123 -15.69 4.07 7.09
C PHE A 123 -15.92 3.73 5.61
N LYS A 124 -17.18 3.54 5.22
CA LYS A 124 -17.56 3.44 3.81
C LYS A 124 -17.35 4.80 3.15
N LEU A 125 -16.48 4.87 2.15
CA LEU A 125 -16.33 6.09 1.34
C LEU A 125 -17.63 6.30 0.54
N PRO A 126 -18.33 7.44 0.70
CA PRO A 126 -19.56 7.73 -0.03
C PRO A 126 -19.20 8.29 -1.42
N TRP A 127 -18.47 7.50 -2.21
CA TRP A 127 -18.12 7.85 -3.58
C TRP A 127 -18.83 6.91 -4.54
N ASN A 128 -19.45 7.44 -5.59
CA ASN A 128 -20.01 6.61 -6.65
C ASN A 128 -18.89 6.28 -7.63
N TRP A 129 -18.27 5.11 -7.50
CA TRP A 129 -17.29 4.65 -8.47
C TRP A 129 -17.97 4.42 -9.82
N ALA A 130 -17.36 4.92 -10.89
CA ALA A 130 -17.85 4.71 -12.25
C ALA A 130 -17.57 3.26 -12.71
N TYR A 131 -18.15 2.27 -12.03
CA TYR A 131 -18.17 0.89 -12.47
C TYR A 131 -19.31 0.72 -13.47
N HIS A 132 -18.99 0.91 -14.75
CA HIS A 132 -19.89 0.62 -15.84
C HIS A 132 -19.65 -0.86 -16.17
N GLY A 133 -20.64 -1.71 -15.89
CA GLY A 133 -20.56 -3.18 -15.95
C GLY A 133 -19.56 -3.69 -16.99
N THR A 134 -18.56 -4.42 -16.50
CA THR A 134 -17.45 -4.87 -17.35
C THR A 134 -17.73 -6.25 -17.93
N ILE A 135 -17.01 -6.61 -18.98
CA ILE A 135 -17.01 -7.94 -19.61
C ILE A 135 -16.38 -9.01 -18.66
N PHE A 136 -15.81 -8.59 -17.53
CA PHE A 136 -15.10 -9.46 -16.58
C PHE A 136 -16.01 -9.96 -15.45
N HIS A 137 -15.66 -11.14 -14.91
CA HIS A 137 -16.37 -11.77 -13.81
C HIS A 137 -16.47 -10.82 -12.59
N PRO A 138 -17.61 -10.76 -11.88
CA PRO A 138 -17.85 -9.83 -10.76
C PRO A 138 -16.81 -9.92 -9.62
N SER A 139 -16.13 -11.05 -9.49
CA SER A 139 -15.01 -11.23 -8.56
C SER A 139 -13.82 -10.31 -8.86
N VAL A 140 -13.56 -9.98 -10.13
CA VAL A 140 -12.45 -9.10 -10.54
C VAL A 140 -12.67 -7.68 -10.02
N ALA A 141 -13.92 -7.21 -10.08
CA ALA A 141 -14.33 -5.94 -9.52
C ALA A 141 -14.26 -5.96 -7.99
N GLN A 142 -14.74 -7.03 -7.35
CA GLN A 142 -14.68 -7.18 -5.88
C GLN A 142 -13.24 -7.14 -5.35
N PHE A 143 -12.31 -7.83 -6.03
CA PHE A 143 -10.89 -7.77 -5.70
C PHE A 143 -10.34 -6.34 -5.83
N ALA A 144 -10.67 -5.66 -6.92
CA ALA A 144 -10.22 -4.30 -7.18
C ALA A 144 -10.71 -3.32 -6.10
N PHE A 145 -11.98 -3.41 -5.69
CA PHE A 145 -12.54 -2.61 -4.59
C PHE A 145 -11.80 -2.84 -3.27
N GLY A 146 -11.59 -4.11 -2.92
CA GLY A 146 -10.87 -4.48 -1.71
C GLY A 146 -9.42 -4.00 -1.72
N PHE A 147 -8.71 -4.24 -2.82
CA PHE A 147 -7.29 -3.90 -2.95
C PHE A 147 -7.08 -2.39 -2.94
N TYR A 148 -7.91 -1.64 -3.69
CA TYR A 148 -7.89 -0.19 -3.67
C TYR A 148 -8.15 0.35 -2.25
N SER A 149 -9.06 -0.27 -1.49
CA SER A 149 -9.31 0.10 -0.09
C SER A 149 -8.07 -0.06 0.80
N VAL A 150 -7.40 -1.21 0.69
CA VAL A 150 -6.18 -1.50 1.44
C VAL A 150 -5.07 -0.51 1.06
N MET A 151 -4.93 -0.20 -0.22
CA MET A 151 -3.95 0.79 -0.67
C MET A 151 -4.29 2.18 -0.13
N LEU A 152 -5.54 2.62 -0.28
CA LEU A 152 -6.00 3.96 0.10
C LEU A 152 -5.86 4.19 1.60
N THR A 153 -6.30 3.23 2.43
CA THR A 153 -6.10 3.27 3.90
C THR A 153 -4.64 3.44 4.27
N SER A 154 -3.74 2.67 3.64
CA SER A 154 -2.31 2.79 3.87
C SER A 154 -1.76 4.17 3.46
N THR A 155 -2.27 4.75 2.37
CA THR A 155 -1.86 6.08 1.90
C THR A 155 -2.34 7.17 2.86
N ILE A 156 -3.60 7.11 3.31
CA ILE A 156 -4.16 8.06 4.29
C ILE A 156 -3.40 7.99 5.61
N LEU A 157 -3.20 6.79 6.17
CA LEU A 157 -2.39 6.64 7.38
C LEU A 157 -0.93 7.12 7.17
N GLY A 158 -0.40 6.90 5.96
CA GLY A 158 0.91 7.42 5.55
C GLY A 158 0.97 8.94 5.60
N LEU A 159 -0.04 9.62 5.06
CA LEU A 159 -0.15 11.08 5.08
C LEU A 159 -0.33 11.61 6.51
N ILE A 160 -1.23 11.01 7.30
CA ILE A 160 -1.45 11.41 8.70
C ILE A 160 -0.15 11.32 9.49
N THR A 161 0.56 10.18 9.39
CA THR A 161 1.83 10.01 10.13
C THR A 161 2.97 10.87 9.59
N MET A 162 2.95 11.23 8.32
CA MET A 162 3.89 12.17 7.71
C MET A 162 3.64 13.61 8.16
N VAL A 163 2.38 14.02 8.37
CA VAL A 163 2.04 15.33 8.96
C VAL A 163 2.48 15.42 10.41
N LEU A 164 2.23 14.36 11.19
CA LEU A 164 2.53 14.31 12.63
C LEU A 164 4.03 14.15 12.95
N PHE A 165 4.76 13.38 12.14
CA PHE A 165 6.16 13.02 12.38
C PHE A 165 7.04 13.37 11.18
N LYS A 166 8.18 12.71 11.00
CA LYS A 166 9.06 12.83 9.82
C LYS A 166 8.39 12.33 8.53
N PRO A 167 8.79 12.83 7.35
CA PRO A 167 8.19 12.46 6.07
C PRO A 167 8.18 10.95 5.77
N ARG A 168 9.22 10.21 6.19
CA ARG A 168 9.31 8.75 5.97
C ARG A 168 8.84 7.92 7.17
N SER A 169 8.02 8.48 8.05
CA SER A 169 7.62 7.79 9.29
C SER A 169 6.83 6.53 9.04
N TRP A 170 5.93 6.55 8.05
CA TRP A 170 5.21 5.36 7.62
C TRP A 170 6.15 4.22 7.22
N CYS A 171 7.26 4.53 6.54
CA CYS A 171 8.17 3.51 6.00
C CYS A 171 8.82 2.66 7.11
N VAL A 172 8.83 3.13 8.36
CA VAL A 172 9.43 2.44 9.50
C VAL A 172 8.61 1.23 9.96
N TYR A 173 7.29 1.32 9.90
CA TYR A 173 6.37 0.25 10.31
C TYR A 173 5.52 -0.28 9.15
N CYS A 174 5.83 0.15 7.92
CA CYS A 174 5.18 -0.31 6.71
C CYS A 174 5.24 -1.84 6.61
N PRO A 175 4.10 -2.54 6.37
CA PRO A 175 4.06 -3.99 6.32
C PRO A 175 5.00 -4.55 5.24
N MET A 176 5.08 -3.86 4.09
CA MET A 176 6.03 -4.19 3.02
C MET A 176 7.50 -4.08 3.44
N GLY A 177 7.84 -3.03 4.20
CA GLY A 177 9.21 -2.87 4.72
C GLY A 177 9.56 -3.98 5.71
N THR A 178 8.60 -4.37 6.55
CA THR A 178 8.76 -5.48 7.50
C THR A 178 8.87 -6.83 6.79
N MET A 179 8.04 -7.10 5.77
CA MET A 179 8.12 -8.34 4.98
C MET A 179 9.45 -8.47 4.24
N THR A 180 9.84 -7.45 3.48
CA THR A 180 11.12 -7.46 2.75
C THR A 180 12.30 -7.58 3.72
N GLN A 181 12.21 -7.01 4.92
CA GLN A 181 13.20 -7.20 5.97
C GLN A 181 13.28 -8.63 6.50
N LEU A 182 12.15 -9.30 6.67
CA LEU A 182 12.13 -10.71 7.06
C LEU A 182 12.75 -11.58 5.97
N ILE A 183 12.39 -11.35 4.70
CA ILE A 183 12.92 -12.08 3.54
C ILE A 183 14.45 -11.91 3.47
N CYS A 184 14.95 -10.67 3.55
CA CYS A 184 16.39 -10.41 3.56
C CYS A 184 17.09 -11.12 4.73
N LYS A 185 16.50 -11.10 5.94
CA LYS A 185 17.11 -11.70 7.14
C LYS A 185 17.17 -13.23 7.04
N VAL A 186 16.12 -13.85 6.50
CA VAL A 186 16.08 -15.30 6.25
C VAL A 186 17.12 -15.68 5.19
N LYS A 187 17.31 -14.83 4.17
CA LYS A 187 18.31 -15.06 3.13
C LYS A 187 19.75 -14.89 3.63
N SER A 188 20.02 -13.83 4.40
CA SER A 188 21.36 -13.58 4.97
C SER A 188 21.73 -14.56 6.08
N GLY A 189 20.76 -15.27 6.67
CA GLY A 189 21.01 -16.35 7.62
C GLY A 189 21.17 -17.73 6.97
N LYS A 190 21.07 -17.80 5.63
CA LYS A 190 21.31 -19.02 4.83
C LYS A 190 22.67 -18.99 4.11
N GLU A 191 23.45 -17.92 4.28
CA GLU A 191 24.84 -17.81 3.84
C GLU A 191 25.78 -18.06 5.02
#